data_AF-A0A484ZK89-F1
#
_entry.id   AF-A0A484ZK89-F1
#
_cell.length_a   1.000
_cell.length_b   1.000
_cell.length_c   1.000
_cell.angle_alpha   90.00
_cell.angle_beta   90.00
_cell.angle_gamma   90.00
#
_symmetry.space_group_name_H-M   'P 1'
#
loop_
_entity.id
_entity.type
_entity.pdbx_description
1 polymer ?
#
loop_
_entity_poly.entity_id
_entity_poly.type
_entity_poly.pdbx_seq_one_letter_code
_entity_poly.pdbx_strand_id
1 'polypeptide(L)' 'MKIINSGANSLELAYSIFEWRKVKPIIDEIRQTTGAEIQIYGGLFKRAVISGTTYQMDGVRKVIKQKYYH' A
#
# COMPACT_ATOMS: atom_id res chain seq x y z
N MET A 1 -0.78 -5.46 -9.42
CA MET A 1 -0.72 -4.24 -8.61
C MET A 1 0.32 -3.34 -9.24
N LYS A 2 0.19 -2.03 -9.16
CA LYS A 2 1.19 -1.05 -9.60
C LYS A 2 1.23 0.08 -8.58
N ILE A 3 2.41 0.59 -8.27
CA ILE A 3 2.55 1.84 -7.52
C ILE A 3 2.31 2.96 -8.53
N ILE A 4 1.29 3.78 -8.31
CA ILE A 4 0.91 4.86 -9.23
C ILE A 4 1.28 6.25 -8.72
N ASN A 5 1.53 6.39 -7.42
CA ASN A 5 2.10 7.58 -6.82
C ASN A 5 2.92 7.21 -5.57
N SER A 6 4.02 7.92 -5.33
CA SER A 6 4.82 7.81 -4.11
C SER A 6 5.41 9.18 -3.77
N GLY A 7 4.76 9.86 -2.82
CA GLY A 7 5.23 11.09 -2.19
C GLY A 7 5.91 10.82 -0.85
N ALA A 8 6.49 11.86 -0.25
CA ALA A 8 7.14 11.76 1.07
C ALA A 8 6.18 11.20 2.14
N ASN A 9 4.91 11.60 2.09
CA ASN A 9 3.90 11.31 3.11
C ASN A 9 2.74 10.43 2.60
N SER A 10 2.80 9.96 1.35
CA SER A 10 1.73 9.17 0.76
C SER A 10 2.22 8.19 -0.32
N LEU A 11 1.52 7.08 -0.47
CA LEU A 11 1.78 6.07 -1.49
C LEU A 11 0.45 5.51 -2.00
N GLU A 12 0.28 5.43 -3.31
CA GLU A 12 -0.94 4.91 -3.94
C GLU A 12 -0.66 3.62 -4.71
N LEU A 13 -1.42 2.59 -4.39
CA LEU A 13 -1.38 1.27 -5.01
C LEU A 13 -2.63 1.06 -5.85
N ALA A 14 -2.48 0.84 -7.16
CA ALA A 14 -3.56 0.41 -8.04
C ALA A 14 -3.50 -1.10 -8.26
N TYR A 15 -4.62 -1.80 -8.15
CA TYR A 15 -4.69 -3.25 -8.37
C TYR A 15 -6.08 -3.68 -8.85
N SER A 16 -6.15 -4.80 -9.56
CA SER A 16 -7.43 -5.40 -9.91
C SER A 16 -8.00 -6.20 -8.74
N ILE A 17 -9.33 -6.35 -8.66
CA ILE A 17 -9.99 -7.20 -7.65
C ILE A 17 -9.47 -8.65 -7.67
N PHE A 18 -9.04 -9.17 -8.84
CA PHE A 18 -8.43 -10.49 -8.96
C PHE A 18 -7.05 -10.58 -8.27
N GLU A 19 -6.39 -9.45 -8.08
CA GLU A 19 -5.11 -9.36 -7.38
C GLU A 19 -5.27 -9.18 -5.87
N TRP A 20 -6.51 -9.06 -5.37
CA TRP A 20 -6.79 -8.81 -3.95
C TRP A 20 -6.13 -9.84 -3.02
N ARG A 21 -6.13 -11.13 -3.39
CA ARG A 21 -5.47 -12.17 -2.58
C ARG A 21 -3.96 -11.94 -2.40
N LYS A 22 -3.31 -11.27 -3.36
CA LYS A 22 -1.88 -10.92 -3.29
C LYS A 22 -1.66 -9.58 -2.58
N VAL A 23 -2.58 -8.63 -2.73
CA VAL A 23 -2.45 -7.28 -2.17
C VAL A 23 -2.89 -7.22 -0.70
N LYS A 24 -3.92 -7.97 -0.31
CA LYS A 24 -4.46 -7.98 1.05
C LYS A 24 -3.41 -8.23 2.12
N PRO A 25 -2.52 -9.24 2.01
CA PRO A 25 -1.48 -9.48 3.01
C PRO A 25 -0.52 -8.29 3.16
N ILE A 26 -0.20 -7.60 2.06
CA ILE A 26 0.68 -6.43 2.07
C ILE A 26 0.00 -5.27 2.80
N ILE A 27 -1.28 -5.00 2.51
CA ILE A 27 -2.06 -3.96 3.18
C ILE A 27 -2.23 -4.25 4.68
N ASP A 28 -2.52 -5.51 5.04
CA ASP A 28 -2.64 -5.92 6.43
C ASP A 28 -1.32 -5.76 7.18
N GLU A 29 -0.20 -6.16 6.57
CA GLU A 29 1.14 -6.00 7.13
C GLU A 29 1.50 -4.52 7.33
N ILE A 30 1.23 -3.67 6.34
CA ILE A 30 1.43 -2.22 6.46
C ILE A 30 0.61 -1.66 7.64
N ARG A 31 -0.67 -2.03 7.73
CA ARG A 31 -1.56 -1.58 8.82
C ARG A 31 -1.05 -2.01 10.19
N GLN A 32 -0.59 -3.25 10.33
CA GLN A 32 -0.12 -3.81 11.60
C GLN A 32 1.24 -3.25 12.03
N THR A 33 2.15 -3.00 11.09
CA THR A 33 3.55 -2.66 11.40
C THR A 33 3.82 -1.16 11.46
N THR A 34 3.06 -0.34 10.72
CA THR A 34 3.36 1.09 10.55
C THR A 34 2.35 2.02 11.21
N GLY A 35 1.11 1.54 11.44
CA GLY A 35 0.01 2.40 11.85
C GLY A 35 -0.35 3.49 10.84
N ALA A 36 0.10 3.38 9.59
CA ALA A 36 -0.26 4.31 8.52
C ALA A 36 -1.77 4.20 8.22
N GLU A 37 -2.37 5.32 7.84
CA GLU A 37 -3.74 5.36 7.39
C GLU A 37 -3.84 4.70 6.00
N ILE A 38 -4.87 3.88 5.79
CA ILE A 38 -5.09 3.20 4.51
C ILE A 38 -6.55 3.37 4.10
N GLN A 39 -6.76 4.03 2.97
CA GLN A 39 -8.06 4.21 2.34
C GLN A 39 -8.12 3.38 1.06
N ILE A 40 -9.17 2.57 0.92
CA ILE A 40 -9.38 1.71 -0.26
C ILE A 40 -10.64 2.15 -0.99
N TYR A 41 -10.51 2.46 -2.28
CA TYR A 41 -11.62 2.89 -3.14
C TYR A 41 -11.56 2.21 -4.52
N GLY A 42 -12.63 2.42 -5.31
CA GLY A 42 -12.77 1.85 -6.65
C GLY A 42 -13.57 0.55 -6.71
N GLY A 43 -14.05 0.20 -7.91
CA GLY A 43 -14.86 -0.99 -8.19
C GLY A 43 -14.00 -2.20 -8.54
N LEU A 44 -14.05 -2.64 -9.80
CA LEU A 44 -13.23 -3.75 -10.33
C LEU A 44 -11.72 -3.42 -10.31
N PHE A 45 -11.37 -2.16 -10.54
CA PHE A 45 -10.04 -1.63 -10.32
C PHE A 45 -10.03 -0.90 -8.98
N LYS A 46 -9.30 -1.48 -8.03
CA LYS A 46 -9.12 -0.96 -6.68
C LYS A 46 -7.90 -0.05 -6.62
N ARG A 47 -7.99 0.93 -5.74
CA ARG A 47 -6.90 1.82 -5.37
C ARG A 47 -6.81 1.87 -3.85
N ALA A 48 -5.60 1.69 -3.32
CA ALA A 48 -5.31 1.89 -1.91
C ALA A 48 -4.37 3.08 -1.78
N VAL A 49 -4.82 4.13 -1.11
CA VAL A 49 -4.00 5.26 -0.69
C VAL A 49 -3.54 5.01 0.72
N ILE A 50 -2.23 5.05 0.91
CA ILE A 50 -1.56 4.89 2.19
C ILE A 50 -0.94 6.24 2.53
N SER A 51 -1.25 6.79 3.70
CA SER A 51 -0.76 8.08 4.14
C SER A 51 -0.34 8.04 5.60
N GLY A 52 0.65 8.86 5.96
CA GLY A 52 1.16 8.92 7.32
C GLY A 52 2.31 9.90 7.47
N THR A 53 2.93 9.89 8.65
CA THR A 53 4.16 10.65 8.90
C THR A 53 5.33 10.07 8.11
N THR A 54 6.40 10.84 7.93
CA THR A 54 7.62 10.38 7.24
C THR A 54 8.13 9.05 7.80
N TYR A 55 8.17 8.91 9.13
CA TYR A 55 8.63 7.68 9.80
C TYR A 55 7.73 6.48 9.47
N GLN A 56 6.42 6.67 9.44
CA GLN A 56 5.48 5.61 9.07
C GLN A 56 5.68 5.20 7.60
N MET A 57 5.83 6.18 6.71
CA MET A 57 6.03 5.95 5.28
C MET A 57 7.35 5.24 4.96
N ASP A 58 8.41 5.44 5.74
CA ASP A 58 9.64 4.65 5.63
C ASP A 58 9.39 3.16 5.92
N GLY A 59 8.58 2.87 6.95
CA GLY A 59 8.09 1.52 7.23
C GLY A 59 7.28 0.94 6.07
N VAL A 60 6.34 1.73 5.52
CA VAL A 60 5.53 1.33 4.35
C VAL A 60 6.42 0.95 3.17
N ARG A 61 7.40 1.82 2.84
CA ARG A 61 8.35 1.60 1.74
C ARG A 61 9.18 0.33 1.94
N LYS A 62 9.57 0.02 3.18
CA LYS A 62 10.31 -1.20 3.52
C LYS A 62 9.47 -2.45 3.25
N VAL A 63 8.22 -2.48 3.72
CA VAL A 63 7.30 -3.61 3.49
C VAL A 63 7.03 -3.80 2.00
N ILE A 64 6.75 -2.71 1.27
CA ILE A 64 6.53 -2.75 -0.18
C ILE A 64 7.78 -3.29 -0.89
N LYS A 65 8.99 -2.81 -0.55
CA LYS A 65 10.23 -3.31 -1.15
C LYS A 65 10.42 -4.80 -0.94
N GLN A 66 10.20 -5.30 0.28
CA GLN A 66 10.38 -6.71 0.61
C GLN A 66 9.41 -7.63 -0.14
N LYS A 67 8.17 -7.19 -0.37
CA LYS A 67 7.12 -8.03 -0.98
C LYS A 67 7.00 -7.85 -2.49
N TYR A 68 7.49 -6.75 -3.05
CA TYR A 68 7.21 -6.36 -4.43
C TYR A 68 8.44 -6.37 -5.35
N TYR A 69 9.64 -6.12 -4.83
CA TYR A 69 10.87 -6.07 -5.63
C TYR A 69 11.67 -7.38 -5.57
N HIS A 70 11.08 -8.45 -5.06
CA HIS A 70 11.71 -9.76 -5.01
C HIS A 70 11.27 -10.68 -6.15
#